data_AF-A0A6A7BZD7-F1
#
_entry.id   AF-A0A6A7BZD7-F1
#
_cell.length_a   1.000
_cell.length_b   1.000
_cell.length_c   1.000
_cell.angle_alpha   90.00
_cell.angle_beta   90.00
_cell.angle_gamma   90.00
#
_symmetry.space_group_name_H-M   'P 1'
#
loop_
_entity.id
_entity.type
_entity.pdbx_description
1 polymer ?
#
loop_
_entity_poly.entity_id
_entity_poly.type
_entity_poly.pdbx_seq_one_letter_code
_entity_poly.pdbx_strand_id
1 'polypeptide(L)'
;YFYLINHMRMRTALSRSSKLEKVRDSLCRLTGHVPSGLTQPRHLLLEVSRSRIWEDVCEQLYGRKASHLLLPLHVRLGDLHFGQDYGGPQVEFFNLLCHAVFDPEVGMFERLGSFDYFLPGSLEPLYKYEILGLAMALAVHNSITLPVDLPLAMYQII
;
A
#
# COMPACT_ATOMS: atom_id res chain seq x y z
N TYR A 1 4.31 2.48 -21.10
CA TYR A 1 5.53 1.66 -20.97
C TYR A 1 5.69 1.11 -19.54
N PHE A 2 5.57 1.94 -18.50
CA PHE A 2 5.65 1.53 -17.08
C PHE A 2 4.64 0.44 -16.66
N TYR A 3 3.38 0.53 -17.09
CA TYR A 3 2.35 -0.48 -16.79
C TYR A 3 2.76 -1.90 -17.21
N LEU A 4 3.36 -2.05 -18.38
CA LEU A 4 3.70 -3.35 -18.94
C LEU A 4 4.86 -3.99 -18.17
N ILE A 5 5.86 -3.20 -17.79
CA ILE A 5 7.04 -3.66 -17.04
C ILE A 5 6.64 -4.07 -15.63
N ASN A 6 5.83 -3.27 -14.93
CA ASN A 6 5.34 -3.61 -13.59
C ASN A 6 4.42 -4.83 -13.63
N HIS A 7 3.50 -4.91 -14.58
CA HIS A 7 2.63 -6.08 -14.76
C HIS A 7 3.43 -7.36 -15.06
N MET A 8 4.49 -7.28 -15.87
CA MET A 8 5.36 -8.43 -16.15
C MET A 8 6.19 -8.84 -14.92
N ARG A 9 6.71 -7.88 -14.16
CA ARG A 9 7.39 -8.15 -12.89
C ARG A 9 6.45 -8.79 -11.87
N MET A 10 5.23 -8.28 -11.75
CA MET A 10 4.18 -8.88 -10.91
C MET A 10 3.82 -10.29 -11.36
N ARG A 11 3.59 -10.53 -12.66
CA ARG A 11 3.30 -11.89 -13.16
C ARG A 11 4.43 -12.86 -12.88
N THR A 12 5.68 -12.40 -12.98
CA THR A 12 6.85 -13.21 -12.66
C THR A 12 6.94 -13.50 -11.16
N ALA A 13 6.67 -12.50 -10.31
CA ALA A 13 6.60 -12.66 -8.86
C ALA A 13 5.46 -13.59 -8.43
N LEU A 14 4.25 -13.42 -8.96
CA LEU A 14 3.09 -14.28 -8.74
C LEU A 14 3.34 -15.72 -9.23
N SER A 15 4.02 -15.90 -10.37
CA SER A 15 4.40 -17.23 -10.88
C SER A 15 5.44 -17.92 -9.99
N ARG A 16 6.40 -17.17 -9.44
CA ARG A 16 7.36 -17.68 -8.44
C ARG A 16 6.65 -18.06 -7.16
N SER A 17 5.75 -17.20 -6.67
CA SER A 17 4.93 -17.47 -5.49
C SER A 17 4.08 -18.73 -5.69
N SER A 18 3.32 -18.86 -6.78
CA SER A 18 2.45 -20.03 -7.08
C SER A 18 3.20 -21.36 -7.15
N LYS A 19 4.41 -21.38 -7.72
CA LYS A 19 5.29 -22.57 -7.72
C LYS A 19 5.74 -22.92 -6.30
N LEU A 20 6.11 -21.91 -5.50
CA LEU A 20 6.49 -22.08 -4.10
C LEU A 20 5.31 -22.55 -3.25
N GLU A 21 4.07 -22.14 -3.57
CA GLU A 21 2.86 -22.62 -2.90
C GLU A 21 2.66 -24.11 -3.12
N LYS A 22 2.80 -24.60 -4.36
CA LYS A 22 2.65 -26.02 -4.67
C LYS A 22 3.69 -26.85 -3.92
N VAL A 23 4.94 -26.40 -3.91
CA VAL A 23 6.04 -27.07 -3.19
C VAL A 23 5.78 -27.07 -1.67
N ARG A 24 5.34 -25.95 -1.10
CA ARG A 24 5.00 -25.83 0.32
C ARG A 24 3.81 -26.73 0.68
N ASP A 25 2.73 -26.70 -0.11
CA ASP A 25 1.53 -27.49 0.15
C ASP A 25 1.81 -29.00 -0.01
N SER A 26 2.73 -29.37 -0.89
CA SER A 26 3.27 -30.74 -0.96
C SER A 26 4.09 -31.10 0.28
N LEU A 27 4.99 -30.21 0.74
CA LEU A 27 5.78 -30.43 1.96
C LEU A 27 4.91 -30.52 3.21
N CYS A 28 3.91 -29.65 3.33
CA CYS A 28 2.96 -29.62 4.44
C CYS A 28 2.13 -30.91 4.49
N ARG A 29 1.73 -31.44 3.32
CA ARG A 29 1.06 -32.75 3.21
C ARG A 29 1.96 -33.92 3.63
N LEU A 30 3.26 -33.84 3.35
CA LEU A 30 4.22 -34.92 3.64
C LEU A 30 4.69 -34.94 5.09
N THR A 31 4.88 -33.75 5.70
CA THR A 31 5.57 -33.61 6.99
C THR A 31 4.66 -33.18 8.13
N GLY A 32 3.41 -32.75 7.83
CA GLY A 32 2.45 -32.25 8.83
C GLY A 32 2.85 -30.93 9.50
N HIS A 33 4.06 -30.43 9.21
CA HIS A 33 4.65 -29.25 9.84
C HIS A 33 5.30 -28.36 8.77
N VAL A 34 4.94 -27.09 8.73
CA VAL A 34 5.55 -26.13 7.81
C VAL A 34 6.88 -25.64 8.42
N PRO A 35 8.03 -25.85 7.77
CA PRO A 35 9.31 -25.33 8.27
C PRO A 35 9.24 -23.81 8.37
N SER A 36 9.54 -23.26 9.55
CA SER A 36 9.43 -21.83 9.87
C SER A 36 10.26 -20.92 8.94
N GLY A 37 11.31 -21.47 8.32
CA GLY A 37 12.17 -20.76 7.35
C GLY A 37 11.57 -20.58 5.95
N LEU A 38 10.42 -21.20 5.64
CA LEU A 38 9.74 -21.09 4.33
C LEU A 38 8.54 -20.13 4.36
N THR A 39 8.21 -19.55 5.51
CA THR A 39 7.04 -18.68 5.68
C THR A 39 7.36 -17.23 5.31
N GLN A 40 7.79 -17.00 4.07
CA GLN A 40 7.94 -15.65 3.54
C GLN A 40 6.54 -15.07 3.24
N PRO A 41 6.25 -13.80 3.59
CA PRO A 41 4.97 -13.19 3.27
C PRO A 41 4.76 -13.12 1.75
N ARG A 42 3.58 -13.55 1.29
CA ARG A 42 3.22 -13.65 -0.14
C ARG A 42 2.78 -12.31 -0.74
N HIS A 43 2.27 -11.44 0.12
CA HIS A 43 1.73 -10.13 -0.21
C HIS A 43 1.91 -9.22 1.02
N LEU A 44 1.93 -7.92 0.78
CA LEU A 44 1.84 -6.93 1.85
C LEU A 44 0.37 -6.81 2.24
N LEU A 45 -0.04 -7.45 3.33
CA LEU A 45 -1.38 -7.30 3.89
C LEU A 45 -1.45 -6.03 4.73
N LEU A 46 -2.38 -5.13 4.40
CA LEU A 46 -2.81 -4.01 5.23
C LEU A 46 -4.26 -4.23 5.67
N GLU A 47 -4.51 -4.19 6.97
CA GLU A 47 -5.84 -4.33 7.56
C GLU A 47 -6.25 -3.00 8.18
N VAL A 48 -7.12 -2.27 7.49
CA VAL A 48 -7.33 -0.85 7.76
C VAL A 48 -8.81 -0.60 8.07
N SER A 49 -9.07 0.13 9.15
CA SER A 49 -10.41 0.51 9.58
C SER A 49 -10.89 1.73 8.80
N ARG A 50 -12.15 1.76 8.37
CA ARG A 50 -12.72 2.89 7.59
C ARG A 50 -12.72 4.22 8.34
N SER A 51 -12.75 4.17 9.68
CA SER A 51 -12.83 5.35 10.55
C SER A 51 -11.48 5.99 10.86
N ARG A 52 -10.37 5.25 10.77
CA ARG A 52 -9.02 5.67 11.18
C ARG A 52 -7.95 5.19 10.21
N ILE A 53 -8.20 5.46 8.93
CA ILE A 53 -7.39 4.93 7.84
C ILE A 53 -5.95 5.41 7.91
N TRP A 54 -5.77 6.70 8.24
CA TRP A 54 -4.45 7.29 8.26
C TRP A 54 -3.58 6.75 9.40
N GLU A 55 -4.16 6.62 10.59
CA GLU A 55 -3.48 6.09 11.77
C GLU A 55 -3.09 4.63 11.57
N ASP A 56 -4.03 3.81 11.11
CA ASP A 56 -3.82 2.38 10.86
C ASP A 56 -2.70 2.16 9.81
N VAL A 57 -2.65 2.99 8.76
CA VAL A 57 -1.59 2.94 7.74
C VAL A 57 -0.25 3.35 8.33
N CYS A 58 -0.23 4.41 9.15
CA CYS A 58 0.98 4.83 9.84
C CYS A 58 1.54 3.71 10.70
N GLU A 59 0.72 3.10 11.55
CA GLU A 59 1.14 2.03 12.44
C GLU A 59 1.63 0.79 11.68
N GLN A 60 0.97 0.43 10.58
CA GLN A 60 1.30 -0.80 9.84
C GLN A 60 2.49 -0.66 8.89
N LEU A 61 2.73 0.53 8.35
CA LEU A 61 3.87 0.80 7.46
C LEU A 61 5.12 1.23 8.24
N TYR A 62 4.96 1.81 9.42
CA TYR A 62 6.10 2.21 10.24
C TYR A 62 7.01 1.01 10.58
N GLY A 63 8.30 1.14 10.28
CA GLY A 63 9.29 0.11 10.57
C GLY A 63 9.16 -1.19 9.75
N ARG A 64 8.31 -1.24 8.70
CA ARG A 64 8.24 -2.39 7.79
C ARG A 64 9.57 -2.56 7.03
N LYS A 65 10.02 -3.79 6.91
CA LYS A 65 11.20 -4.13 6.09
C LYS A 65 10.96 -3.78 4.62
N ALA A 66 11.94 -3.14 3.98
CA ALA A 66 11.90 -2.78 2.57
C ALA A 66 11.57 -3.97 1.64
N SER A 67 12.05 -5.17 1.97
CA SER A 67 11.74 -6.39 1.22
C SER A 67 10.25 -6.75 1.19
N HIS A 68 9.49 -6.39 2.24
CA HIS A 68 8.05 -6.66 2.31
C HIS A 68 7.23 -5.58 1.61
N LEU A 69 7.76 -4.36 1.44
CA LEU A 69 7.08 -3.25 0.77
C LEU A 69 7.02 -3.43 -0.76
N LEU A 70 7.93 -4.23 -1.32
CA LEU A 70 7.94 -4.59 -2.75
C LEU A 70 6.97 -5.73 -3.09
N LEU A 71 6.33 -6.34 -2.09
CA LEU A 71 5.34 -7.39 -2.33
C LEU A 71 4.05 -6.79 -2.90
N PRO A 72 3.28 -7.57 -3.68
CA PRO A 72 1.96 -7.13 -4.13
C PRO A 72 1.12 -6.74 -2.92
N LEU A 73 0.48 -5.57 -2.98
CA LEU A 73 -0.35 -5.06 -1.89
C LEU A 73 -1.65 -5.86 -1.84
N HIS A 74 -2.15 -6.10 -0.64
CA HIS A 74 -3.47 -6.65 -0.39
C HIS A 74 -4.09 -5.86 0.74
N VAL A 75 -5.28 -5.29 0.52
CA VAL A 75 -5.92 -4.41 1.50
C VAL A 75 -7.23 -5.06 1.95
N ARG A 76 -7.43 -5.10 3.28
CA ARG A 76 -8.69 -5.45 3.93
C ARG A 76 -9.22 -4.19 4.57
N LEU A 77 -10.36 -3.71 4.10
CA LEU A 77 -10.97 -2.46 4.54
C LEU A 77 -12.19 -2.74 5.43
N GLY A 78 -12.05 -2.53 6.74
CA GLY A 78 -13.05 -2.85 7.76
C GLY A 78 -13.32 -4.36 7.90
N ASP A 79 -14.44 -4.70 8.53
CA ASP A 79 -14.83 -6.10 8.81
C ASP A 79 -15.34 -6.88 7.59
N LEU A 80 -15.45 -6.20 6.44
CA LEU A 80 -16.12 -6.75 5.26
C LEU A 80 -15.23 -7.79 4.57
N HIS A 81 -15.55 -9.08 4.78
CA HIS A 81 -14.88 -10.24 4.15
C HIS A 81 -15.31 -10.52 2.69
N PHE A 82 -15.78 -9.50 1.97
CA PHE A 82 -16.25 -9.65 0.59
C PHE A 82 -15.19 -9.07 -0.35
N GLY A 83 -14.57 -9.78 -1.28
CA GLY A 83 -14.72 -11.15 -1.75
C GLY A 83 -14.10 -11.14 -3.15
N GLN A 84 -13.11 -11.99 -3.39
CA GLN A 84 -12.55 -12.43 -4.69
C GLN A 84 -12.18 -11.43 -5.82
N ASP A 85 -12.56 -10.15 -5.75
CA ASP A 85 -12.34 -9.14 -6.78
C ASP A 85 -11.17 -8.24 -6.37
N TYR A 86 -9.99 -8.61 -6.88
CA TYR A 86 -8.69 -8.03 -6.53
C TYR A 86 -8.51 -6.54 -6.89
N GLY A 87 -9.53 -5.83 -7.42
CA GLY A 87 -9.42 -4.44 -7.88
C GLY A 87 -10.16 -3.39 -7.05
N GLY A 88 -11.32 -3.72 -6.47
CA GLY A 88 -12.18 -2.74 -5.80
C GLY A 88 -11.62 -2.19 -4.47
N PRO A 89 -11.20 -3.06 -3.53
CA PRO A 89 -10.83 -2.62 -2.18
C PRO A 89 -9.58 -1.75 -2.13
N GLN A 90 -8.64 -1.95 -3.07
CA GLN A 90 -7.41 -1.16 -3.12
C GLN A 90 -7.68 0.27 -3.60
N VAL A 91 -8.48 0.42 -4.66
CA VAL A 91 -8.87 1.74 -5.17
C VAL A 91 -9.67 2.49 -4.10
N GLU A 92 -10.61 1.82 -3.46
CA GLU A 92 -11.37 2.41 -2.35
C GLU A 92 -10.47 2.82 -1.19
N PHE A 93 -9.54 1.95 -0.77
CA PHE A 93 -8.55 2.27 0.25
C PHE A 93 -7.74 3.52 -0.07
N PHE A 94 -7.18 3.61 -1.28
CA PHE A 94 -6.36 4.76 -1.67
C PHE A 94 -7.19 6.03 -1.81
N ASN A 95 -8.44 5.94 -2.26
CA ASN A 95 -9.35 7.09 -2.27
C ASN A 95 -9.56 7.63 -0.85
N LEU A 96 -9.89 6.75 0.09
CA LEU A 96 -10.13 7.14 1.47
C LEU A 96 -8.85 7.62 2.16
N LEU A 97 -7.70 7.00 1.88
CA LEU A 97 -6.39 7.44 2.38
C LEU A 97 -6.07 8.86 1.90
N CYS A 98 -6.28 9.15 0.62
CA CYS A 98 -6.08 10.50 0.10
C CYS A 98 -7.01 11.49 0.80
N HIS A 99 -8.31 11.17 0.90
CA HIS A 99 -9.27 12.02 1.63
C HIS A 99 -8.86 12.30 3.07
N ALA A 100 -8.34 11.30 3.79
CA ALA A 100 -7.89 11.47 5.17
C ALA A 100 -6.61 12.33 5.26
N VAL A 101 -5.63 12.14 4.37
CA VAL A 101 -4.35 12.86 4.42
C VAL A 101 -4.50 14.34 4.03
N PHE A 102 -5.37 14.64 3.07
CA PHE A 102 -5.66 16.01 2.64
C PHE A 102 -6.73 16.68 3.52
N ASP A 103 -7.16 16.03 4.59
CA ASP A 103 -8.03 16.66 5.58
C ASP A 103 -7.25 17.75 6.33
N PRO A 104 -7.75 19.00 6.37
CA PRO A 104 -7.11 20.06 7.14
C PRO A 104 -6.96 19.73 8.64
N GLU A 105 -7.78 18.83 9.20
CA GLU A 105 -7.65 18.38 10.59
C GLU A 105 -6.36 17.59 10.86
N VAL A 106 -5.83 16.89 9.85
CA VAL A 106 -4.55 16.18 9.95
C VAL A 106 -3.37 17.16 9.91
N GLY A 107 -3.55 18.34 9.34
CA GLY A 107 -2.56 19.42 9.38
C GLY A 107 -1.28 19.14 8.56
N MET A 108 -1.30 18.20 7.62
CA MET A 108 -0.16 17.90 6.74
C MET A 108 -0.17 18.74 5.46
N PHE A 109 -1.36 19.04 4.94
CA PHE A 109 -1.57 19.80 3.72
C PHE A 109 -2.52 20.98 3.95
N GLU A 110 -2.35 22.00 3.11
CA GLU A 110 -3.25 23.12 3.00
C GLU A 110 -3.72 23.23 1.55
N ARG A 111 -5.02 23.43 1.36
CA ARG A 111 -5.59 23.62 0.03
C ARG A 111 -5.52 25.10 -0.36
N LEU A 112 -4.73 25.40 -1.38
CA LEU A 112 -4.63 26.73 -1.96
C LEU A 112 -5.21 26.72 -3.38
N GLY A 113 -6.43 27.22 -3.51
CA GLY A 113 -7.19 27.19 -4.76
C GLY A 113 -7.67 25.77 -5.07
N SER A 114 -7.23 25.22 -6.21
CA SER A 114 -7.59 23.86 -6.67
C SER A 114 -6.53 22.82 -6.36
N PHE A 115 -5.45 23.18 -5.66
CA PHE A 115 -4.32 22.28 -5.42
C PHE A 115 -4.01 22.15 -3.93
N ASP A 116 -3.51 20.97 -3.56
CA ASP A 116 -3.06 20.68 -2.21
C ASP A 116 -1.54 20.88 -2.08
N TYR A 117 -1.13 21.78 -1.20
CA TYR A 117 0.26 22.09 -0.90
C TYR A 117 0.64 21.56 0.48
N PHE A 118 1.91 21.20 0.69
CA PHE A 118 2.39 20.90 2.04
C PHE A 118 2.21 22.11 2.96
N LEU A 119 1.65 21.90 4.14
CA LEU A 119 1.45 22.96 5.13
C LEU A 119 2.81 23.40 5.70
N PRO A 120 3.23 24.67 5.51
CA PRO A 120 4.45 25.17 6.12
C PRO A 120 4.32 25.22 7.65
N GLY A 121 5.29 24.66 8.36
CA GLY A 121 5.28 24.66 9.83
C GLY A 121 4.28 23.68 10.45
N SER A 122 3.88 22.63 9.73
CA SER A 122 3.10 21.54 10.31
C SER A 122 3.75 20.99 11.58
N LEU A 123 2.91 20.70 12.57
CA LEU A 123 3.32 20.07 13.83
C LEU A 123 3.44 18.54 13.71
N GLU A 124 3.08 17.99 12.56
CA GLU A 124 3.13 16.55 12.31
C GLU A 124 4.58 16.06 12.22
N PRO A 125 4.88 14.89 12.82
CA PRO A 125 6.24 14.37 12.85
C PRO A 125 6.72 13.94 11.46
N LEU A 126 8.02 14.10 11.21
CA LEU A 126 8.64 13.88 9.89
C LEU A 126 8.40 12.48 9.30
N TYR A 127 8.34 11.44 10.15
CA TYR A 127 8.14 10.06 9.70
C TYR A 127 6.77 9.85 9.03
N LYS A 128 5.75 10.67 9.36
CA LYS A 128 4.43 10.58 8.72
C LYS A 128 4.49 11.00 7.25
N TYR A 129 5.33 11.97 6.91
CA TYR A 129 5.60 12.35 5.52
C TYR A 129 6.35 11.25 4.76
N GLU A 130 7.26 10.53 5.43
CA GLU A 130 7.92 9.37 4.84
C GLU A 130 6.92 8.24 4.54
N ILE A 131 6.02 7.95 5.48
CA ILE A 131 4.95 6.97 5.29
C ILE A 131 4.01 7.38 4.17
N LEU A 132 3.66 8.67 4.06
CA LEU A 132 2.88 9.18 2.95
C LEU A 132 3.57 8.92 1.61
N GLY A 133 4.85 9.31 1.49
CA GLY A 133 5.64 9.04 0.28
C GLY A 133 5.71 7.55 -0.05
N LEU A 134 5.84 6.70 0.98
CA LEU A 134 5.80 5.25 0.82
C LEU A 134 4.43 4.74 0.36
N ALA A 135 3.33 5.24 0.91
CA ALA A 135 1.98 4.87 0.48
C ALA A 135 1.73 5.29 -0.99
N MET A 136 2.19 6.47 -1.39
CA MET A 136 2.16 6.94 -2.78
C MET A 136 2.98 6.02 -3.69
N ALA A 137 4.19 5.63 -3.26
CA ALA A 137 5.03 4.68 -3.99
C ALA A 137 4.37 3.29 -4.12
N LEU A 138 3.66 2.83 -3.08
CA LEU A 138 2.89 1.59 -3.12
C LEU A 138 1.73 1.68 -4.14
N ALA A 139 1.03 2.81 -4.23
CA ALA A 139 -0.01 3.00 -5.24
C ALA A 139 0.56 2.89 -6.66
N VAL A 140 1.67 3.58 -6.93
CA VAL A 140 2.37 3.53 -8.22
C VAL A 140 2.88 2.12 -8.52
N HIS A 141 3.46 1.45 -7.54
CA HIS A 141 3.96 0.07 -7.68
C HIS A 141 2.84 -0.91 -8.04
N ASN A 142 1.65 -0.73 -7.46
CA ASN A 142 0.48 -1.57 -7.72
C ASN A 142 -0.39 -1.06 -8.89
N SER A 143 0.07 -0.02 -9.61
CA SER A 143 -0.63 0.57 -10.76
C SER A 143 -2.04 1.08 -10.41
N ILE A 144 -2.18 1.72 -9.25
CA ILE A 144 -3.42 2.34 -8.77
C ILE A 144 -3.33 3.84 -9.01
N THR A 145 -4.37 4.41 -9.62
CA THR A 145 -4.51 5.85 -9.80
C THR A 145 -4.97 6.48 -8.49
N LEU A 146 -4.26 7.52 -8.05
CA LEU A 146 -4.57 8.27 -6.84
C LEU A 146 -5.43 9.50 -7.19
N PRO A 147 -6.53 9.76 -6.47
CA PRO A 147 -7.36 10.96 -6.67
C PRO A 147 -6.74 12.17 -5.94
N VAL A 148 -5.57 12.62 -6.39
CA VAL A 148 -4.86 13.74 -5.74
C VAL A 148 -4.64 14.89 -6.72
N ASP A 149 -4.96 16.10 -6.26
CA ASP A 149 -4.77 17.33 -7.01
C ASP A 149 -3.52 18.05 -6.51
N LEU A 150 -2.35 17.49 -6.84
CA LEU A 150 -1.06 18.08 -6.48
C LEU A 150 -0.58 19.09 -7.54
N PRO A 151 0.09 20.20 -7.14
CA PRO A 151 0.75 21.12 -8.05
C PRO A 151 1.78 20.42 -8.95
N LEU A 152 1.93 20.89 -10.20
CA LEU A 152 2.87 20.32 -11.18
C LEU A 152 4.31 20.24 -10.67
N ALA A 153 4.73 21.22 -9.86
CA ALA A 153 6.07 21.25 -9.26
C ALA A 153 6.35 20.03 -8.38
N MET A 154 5.33 19.48 -7.70
CA MET A 154 5.51 18.31 -6.83
C MET A 154 5.75 17.04 -7.66
N TYR A 155 5.10 16.92 -8.82
CA TYR A 155 5.36 15.81 -9.75
C TYR A 155 6.76 15.84 -10.38
N GLN A 156 7.42 17.01 -10.44
CA GLN A 156 8.79 17.12 -10.97
C GLN A 156 9.86 16.71 -9.95
N ILE A 157 9.52 16.73 -8.66
CA ILE A 157 10.42 16.37 -7.56
C ILE A 157 10.41 14.85 -7.32
N ILE A 158 9.33 14.17 -7.73
CA ILE A 158 9.11 12.72 -7.59
C ILE A 158 9.70 11.98 -8.80
#